data_AF-A0A3N2JUK7-F1
#
_entry.id   AF-A0A3N2JUK7-F1
#
_cell.length_a   1.000
_cell.length_b   1.000
_cell.length_c   1.000
_cell.angle_alpha   90.00
_cell.angle_beta   90.00
_cell.angle_gamma   90.00
#
_symmetry.space_group_name_H-M   'P 1'
#
loop_
_entity.id
_entity.type
_entity.pdbx_description
1 polymer ?
#
loop_
_entity_poly.entity_id
_entity_poly.type
_entity_poly.pdbx_seq_one_letter_code
_entity_poly.pdbx_strand_id
1 'polypeptide(L)'
;MQTESTEQAAAILAGLGGVDNIEEVEPCTTRLRSLVREPGLVDVAALRAAGAFGVMLSGRVVQVVVGPKVDTIATDLDELMSGDDPDDRPPRT
;
A
#
# COMPACT_ATOMS: atom_id res chain seq x y z
N MET A 1 17.65 7.28 -8.01
CA MET A 1 16.31 7.26 -8.63
C MET A 1 15.62 5.98 -8.18
N GLN A 2 14.87 6.03 -7.08
CA GLN A 2 14.02 4.94 -6.57
C GLN A 2 12.60 5.46 -6.22
N THR A 3 12.10 6.46 -6.95
CA THR A 3 10.88 7.18 -6.55
C THR A 3 9.57 6.50 -6.98
N GLU A 4 9.58 5.63 -8.00
CA GLU A 4 8.35 5.04 -8.53
C GLU A 4 7.58 4.17 -7.52
N SER A 5 8.25 3.32 -6.74
CA SER A 5 7.57 2.45 -5.76
C SER A 5 7.04 3.24 -4.56
N THR A 6 7.81 4.22 -4.08
CA THR A 6 7.43 5.10 -2.98
C THR A 6 6.22 5.97 -3.33
N GLU A 7 6.18 6.51 -4.57
CA GLU A 7 5.03 7.25 -5.08
C GLU A 7 3.78 6.37 -5.19
N GLN A 8 3.93 5.11 -5.64
CA GLN A 8 2.83 4.14 -5.63
C GLN A 8 2.33 3.84 -4.22
N ALA A 9 3.23 3.60 -3.27
CA ALA A 9 2.89 3.35 -1.88
C ALA A 9 2.14 4.54 -1.26
N ALA A 10 2.64 5.76 -1.42
CA ALA A 10 1.98 6.97 -0.96
C ALA A 10 0.59 7.17 -1.61
N ALA A 11 0.45 6.87 -2.90
CA ALA A 11 -0.84 6.95 -3.58
C ALA A 11 -1.82 5.86 -3.12
N ILE A 12 -1.35 4.65 -2.81
CA ILE A 12 -2.17 3.58 -2.21
C ILE A 12 -2.63 3.99 -0.81
N LEU A 13 -1.73 4.55 0.00
CA LEU A 13 -2.05 5.08 1.32
C LEU A 13 -3.16 6.13 1.24
N ALA A 14 -3.00 7.12 0.37
CA ALA A 14 -3.98 8.17 0.15
C ALA A 14 -5.30 7.59 -0.36
N GLY A 15 -5.25 6.62 -1.27
CA GLY A 15 -6.42 5.94 -1.80
C GLY A 15 -7.14 5.04 -0.79
N LEU A 16 -6.48 4.55 0.25
CA LEU A 16 -7.12 3.81 1.35
C LEU A 16 -7.80 4.74 2.37
N GLY A 17 -7.68 6.06 2.22
CA GLY A 17 -8.19 7.04 3.18
C GLY A 17 -7.15 7.45 4.24
N GLY A 18 -5.87 7.13 4.02
CA GLY A 18 -4.76 7.46 4.92
C GLY A 18 -4.50 6.42 6.01
N VAL A 19 -3.39 6.59 6.74
CA VAL A 19 -2.97 5.69 7.84
C VAL A 19 -4.07 5.51 8.89
N ASP A 20 -4.86 6.56 9.14
CA ASP A 20 -5.91 6.59 10.16
C ASP A 20 -7.12 5.72 9.79
N ASN A 21 -7.38 5.56 8.49
CA ASN A 21 -8.49 4.73 8.00
C ASN A 21 -8.12 3.25 7.89
N ILE A 22 -6.82 2.93 7.83
CA ILE A 22 -6.31 1.56 7.78
C ILE A 22 -6.30 1.00 9.21
N GLU A 23 -7.04 -0.09 9.42
CA GLU A 23 -7.07 -0.79 10.70
C GLU A 23 -6.02 -1.92 10.73
N GLU A 24 -5.89 -2.66 9.63
CA GLU A 24 -4.95 -3.76 9.50
C GLU A 24 -4.55 -3.96 8.04
N VAL A 25 -3.33 -4.40 7.76
CA VAL A 25 -2.86 -4.75 6.40
C VAL A 25 -2.13 -6.08 6.43
N GLU A 26 -2.59 -7.00 5.60
CA GLU A 26 -2.01 -8.32 5.35
C GLU A 26 -1.59 -8.42 3.87
N PRO A 27 -0.30 -8.27 3.53
CA PRO A 27 0.19 -8.58 2.21
C PRO A 27 0.16 -10.10 1.97
N CYS A 28 -0.57 -10.56 0.96
CA CYS A 28 -0.43 -11.88 0.35
C CYS A 28 0.32 -11.74 -0.97
N THR A 29 1.05 -12.77 -1.39
CA THR A 29 2.04 -12.81 -2.51
C THR A 29 1.68 -12.01 -3.78
N THR A 30 0.40 -11.85 -4.11
CA THR A 30 -0.07 -11.03 -5.25
C THR A 30 -1.24 -10.07 -4.90
N ARG A 31 -1.68 -10.07 -3.64
CA ARG A 31 -2.88 -9.41 -3.15
C ARG A 31 -2.65 -8.85 -1.74
N LEU A 32 -2.86 -7.57 -1.55
CA LEU A 32 -2.83 -6.93 -0.25
C LEU A 32 -4.26 -6.86 0.31
N ARG A 33 -4.50 -7.53 1.43
CA ARG A 33 -5.77 -7.46 2.15
C ARG A 33 -5.63 -6.39 3.22
N SER A 34 -6.37 -5.31 3.08
CA SER A 34 -6.41 -4.22 4.07
C SER A 34 -7.78 -4.19 4.74
N LEU A 35 -7.80 -4.17 6.05
CA LEU A 35 -8.99 -3.85 6.84
C LEU A 35 -9.04 -2.33 7.00
N VAL A 36 -10.16 -1.71 6.65
CA VAL A 36 -10.39 -0.27 6.80
C VAL A 36 -11.57 -0.01 7.73
N ARG A 37 -11.52 1.11 8.45
CA ARG A 37 -12.62 1.54 9.31
C ARG A 37 -13.81 1.98 8.47
N GLU A 38 -13.57 2.86 7.50
CA GLU A 38 -14.56 3.43 6.60
C GLU A 38 -14.22 3.15 5.13
N PRO A 39 -14.85 2.14 4.51
CA PRO A 39 -14.66 1.84 3.08
C PRO A 39 -15.23 2.91 2.15
N GLY A 40 -16.06 3.83 2.65
CA GLY A 40 -16.57 4.95 1.88
C GLY A 40 -15.53 6.03 1.60
N LEU A 41 -14.45 6.09 2.40
CA LEU A 41 -13.30 6.95 2.19
C LEU A 41 -12.25 6.32 1.24
N VAL A 42 -12.44 5.05 0.87
CA VAL A 42 -11.52 4.33 0.00
C VAL A 42 -11.79 4.67 -1.45
N ASP A 43 -10.78 5.21 -2.11
CA ASP A 43 -10.82 5.67 -3.48
C ASP A 43 -10.22 4.61 -4.42
N VAL A 44 -11.08 3.73 -4.91
CA VAL A 44 -10.75 2.62 -5.82
C VAL A 44 -10.07 3.11 -7.09
N ALA A 45 -10.46 4.28 -7.58
CA ALA A 45 -9.88 4.88 -8.79
C ALA A 45 -8.45 5.32 -8.54
N ALA A 46 -8.18 5.97 -7.40
CA ALA A 46 -6.84 6.35 -6.99
C ALA A 46 -5.95 5.11 -6.77
N LEU A 47 -6.47 4.07 -6.12
CA LEU A 47 -5.75 2.81 -5.92
C LEU A 47 -5.35 2.14 -7.25
N ARG A 48 -6.25 2.13 -8.23
CA ARG A 48 -5.94 1.63 -9.58
C ARG A 48 -4.91 2.50 -10.30
N ALA A 49 -5.02 3.83 -10.16
CA ALA A 49 -4.05 4.77 -10.72
C ALA A 49 -2.66 4.63 -10.07
N ALA A 50 -2.63 4.28 -8.78
CA ALA A 50 -1.42 3.94 -8.02
C ALA A 50 -0.80 2.59 -8.42
N GLY A 51 -1.38 1.88 -9.40
CA GLY A 51 -0.86 0.62 -9.92
C GLY A 51 -1.44 -0.64 -9.29
N ALA A 52 -2.57 -0.54 -8.58
CA ALA A 52 -3.38 -1.71 -8.31
C ALA A 52 -4.02 -2.22 -9.63
N PHE A 53 -3.69 -3.46 -10.01
CA PHE A 53 -4.35 -4.18 -11.10
C PHE A 53 -5.84 -4.38 -10.84
N GLY A 54 -6.23 -4.51 -9.58
CA GLY A 54 -7.61 -4.71 -9.18
C GLY A 54 -7.83 -4.33 -7.73
N VAL A 55 -9.03 -3.85 -7.43
CA VAL A 55 -9.42 -3.52 -6.05
C VAL A 55 -10.81 -4.09 -5.84
N MET A 56 -10.97 -4.84 -4.75
CA MET A 56 -12.24 -5.40 -4.30
C MET A 56 -12.55 -4.85 -2.92
N LEU A 57 -13.77 -4.34 -2.74
CA LEU A 57 -14.25 -3.94 -1.42
C LEU A 57 -15.34 -4.90 -0.98
N SER A 58 -15.16 -5.48 0.20
CA SER A 58 -16.10 -6.36 0.89
C SER A 58 -16.43 -5.75 2.24
N GLY A 59 -17.34 -4.78 2.23
CA GLY A 59 -17.63 -3.99 3.44
C GLY A 59 -16.37 -3.29 3.91
N ARG A 60 -15.89 -3.64 5.12
CA ARG A 60 -14.67 -3.08 5.74
C ARG A 60 -13.37 -3.71 5.23
N VAL A 61 -13.43 -4.74 4.40
CA VAL A 61 -12.24 -5.45 3.89
C VAL A 61 -11.97 -5.01 2.46
N VAL A 62 -10.80 -4.42 2.23
CA VAL A 62 -10.28 -4.05 0.91
C VAL A 62 -9.26 -5.09 0.46
N GLN A 63 -9.39 -5.60 -0.75
CA GLN A 63 -8.43 -6.49 -1.40
C GLN A 63 -7.85 -5.78 -2.60
N VAL A 64 -6.61 -5.35 -2.48
CA VAL A 64 -5.85 -4.65 -3.52
C VAL A 64 -4.94 -5.66 -4.21
N VAL A 65 -5.19 -5.96 -5.47
CA VAL A 65 -4.33 -6.76 -6.34
C VAL A 65 -3.30 -5.82 -6.94
N VAL A 66 -2.04 -5.89 -6.50
CA VAL A 66 -0.94 -5.03 -7.00
C VAL A 66 0.05 -5.80 -7.88
N GLY A 67 -0.05 -7.13 -7.91
CA GLY A 67 0.84 -7.99 -8.68
C GLY A 67 2.12 -8.37 -7.92
N PRO A 68 3.19 -8.83 -8.60
CA PRO A 68 4.39 -9.38 -7.96
C PRO A 68 5.24 -8.32 -7.21
N LYS A 69 4.94 -7.03 -7.38
CA LYS A 69 5.60 -5.92 -6.68
C LYS A 69 4.96 -5.58 -5.34
N VAL A 70 3.95 -6.34 -4.88
CA VAL A 70 3.24 -6.07 -3.62
C VAL A 70 4.18 -6.04 -2.41
N ASP A 71 5.23 -6.85 -2.41
CA ASP A 71 6.21 -6.95 -1.33
C ASP A 71 7.05 -5.68 -1.21
N THR A 72 7.54 -5.17 -2.36
CA THR A 72 8.26 -3.88 -2.44
C THR A 72 7.37 -2.73 -2.02
N ILE A 73 6.15 -2.65 -2.56
CA ILE A 73 5.21 -1.57 -2.25
C ILE A 73 4.80 -1.58 -0.77
N ALA A 74 4.57 -2.75 -0.18
CA ALA A 74 4.26 -2.86 1.24
C ALA A 74 5.44 -2.42 2.12
N THR A 75 6.67 -2.74 1.71
CA THR A 75 7.89 -2.29 2.39
C THR A 75 8.05 -0.77 2.28
N ASP A 76 7.97 -0.20 1.08
CA ASP A 76 8.00 1.25 0.85
C ASP A 76 6.88 1.98 1.64
N LEU A 77 5.70 1.37 1.74
CA LEU A 77 4.56 1.90 2.49
C LEU A 77 4.86 1.93 4.00
N ASP A 78 5.40 0.85 4.55
CA ASP A 78 5.80 0.75 5.96
C ASP A 78 6.93 1.73 6.30
N GLU A 79 7.90 1.87 5.40
CA GLU A 79 9.00 2.84 5.49
C GLU A 79 8.47 4.29 5.46
N LEU A 80 7.51 4.60 4.58
CA LEU A 80 6.83 5.90 4.55
C LEU A 80 6.04 6.18 5.84
N MET A 81 5.49 5.16 6.48
CA MET A 81 4.78 5.31 7.76
C MET A 81 5.74 5.48 8.94
N SER A 82 6.87 4.79 8.94
CA SER A 82 7.86 4.83 10.03
C SER A 82 8.90 5.96 9.88
N GLY A 83 9.07 6.52 8.69
CA GLY A 83 10.04 7.59 8.42
C GLY A 83 11.50 7.11 8.44
N ASP A 84 11.75 5.82 8.24
CA ASP A 84 13.09 5.22 8.24
C ASP A 84 13.58 5.12 6.79
N ASP A 85 14.55 5.94 6.41
CA ASP A 85 15.17 5.93 5.09
C ASP A 85 15.89 4.57 4.84
N PRO A 86 15.50 3.76 3.84
CA PRO A 86 16.21 2.52 3.47
C PRO A 86 17.66 2.71 3.00
N ASP A 87 18.10 3.95 2.78
CA ASP A 87 19.48 4.27 2.38
C ASP A 87 20.48 4.08 3.56
N ASP A 88 19.99 3.95 4.80
CA ASP A 88 20.82 3.59 5.98
C ASP A 88 20.94 2.08 6.20
N ARG A 89 20.71 1.24 5.17
CA ARG A 89 21.03 -0.19 5.29
C ARG A 89 22.51 -0.40 4.95
N PRO A 90 23.40 -0.71 5.91
CA PRO A 90 24.79 -0.94 5.58
C PRO A 90 24.89 -2.10 4.58
N PRO A 91 25.74 -1.99 3.54
CA PRO A 91 25.93 -3.10 2.61
C PRO A 91 26.45 -4.29 3.41
N ARG A 92 25.75 -5.44 3.32
CA ARG A 92 26.30 -6.70 3.82
C ARG A 92 27.62 -6.95 3.09
N THR A 93 28.72 -6.77 3.81
CA THR A 93 30.04 -7.28 3.43
C THR A 93 30.05 -8.79 3.58
#